data_AF-A0A1I6YRB2-F1
#
_entry.id   AF-A0A1I6YRB2-F1
#
_cell.length_a   1.000
_cell.length_b   1.000
_cell.length_c   1.000
_cell.angle_alpha   90.00
_cell.angle_beta   90.00
_cell.angle_gamma   90.00
#
_symmetry.space_group_name_H-M   'P 1'
#
loop_
_entity.id
_entity.type
_entity.pdbx_description
1 polymer ?
#
loop_
_entity_poly.entity_id
_entity_poly.type
_entity_poly.pdbx_seq_one_letter_code
_entity_poly.pdbx_strand_id
1 'polypeptide(L)'
;MTVVERLFWPPVIIIFLIGTIGGELMSVISLAFNSLNVFSKSYAQLVQFFVAFGTMSSVVVALYISVKNSKRDTFERNFSLLLEQHNEQLKTLLNHPDFSKNLSEVLGFGDEKDLVSANQRMHNLDSFYGSYFRVLYYLMKHIDRNYYGYVNAYKKKKFYTSMVRSFLNTEITLLLIINVAHAKKGNQYFGYRELIERFSYLEHLIIDGEVFVSGCSEDVRNGLRIEGAIDAIKYKTKLQIFDDICKEFPEASFGDNDFIDYVKDIKSQIT
;
A
#
# COMPACT_ATOMS: atom_id res chain seq x y z
N MET A 1 -47.70 70.01 -23.06
CA MET A 1 -46.56 70.12 -22.11
C MET A 1 -46.30 68.72 -21.55
N THR A 2 -45.68 67.86 -22.35
CA THR A 2 -44.24 67.53 -22.38
C THR A 2 -43.82 66.63 -21.22
N VAL A 3 -43.70 65.35 -21.57
CA VAL A 3 -43.22 64.18 -20.80
C VAL A 3 -41.76 64.33 -20.31
N VAL A 4 -41.17 65.52 -20.42
CA VAL A 4 -39.75 65.80 -20.17
C VAL A 4 -39.46 66.18 -18.71
N GLU A 5 -40.45 66.56 -17.91
CA GLU A 5 -40.20 67.08 -16.54
C GLU A 5 -40.30 66.04 -15.39
N ARG A 6 -40.74 64.80 -15.63
CA ARG A 6 -40.80 63.76 -14.57
C ARG A 6 -39.62 62.77 -14.54
N LEU A 7 -38.65 62.90 -15.44
CA LEU A 7 -37.55 61.94 -15.58
C LEU A 7 -36.19 62.43 -15.06
N PHE A 8 -36.07 63.69 -14.62
CA PHE A 8 -34.78 64.29 -14.26
C PHE A 8 -34.50 64.42 -12.75
N TRP A 9 -35.43 64.05 -11.87
CA TRP A 9 -35.26 64.16 -10.41
C TRP A 9 -34.68 62.92 -9.68
N PRO A 10 -34.81 61.67 -10.14
CA PRO A 10 -34.23 60.52 -9.43
C PRO A 10 -32.69 60.42 -9.48
N PRO A 11 -31.99 60.66 -10.61
CA PRO A 11 -30.56 60.36 -10.68
C PRO A 11 -29.68 61.41 -9.97
N VAL A 12 -30.12 62.67 -9.88
CA VAL A 12 -29.33 63.72 -9.21
C VAL A 12 -29.34 63.54 -7.68
N ILE A 13 -30.47 63.12 -7.10
CA ILE A 13 -30.59 62.84 -5.66
C ILE A 13 -29.83 61.57 -5.28
N ILE A 14 -29.83 60.54 -6.14
CA ILE A 14 -29.08 59.30 -5.93
C ILE A 14 -27.56 59.55 -6.05
N ILE A 15 -27.10 60.37 -6.99
CA ILE A 15 -25.68 60.75 -7.11
C ILE A 15 -25.23 61.62 -5.91
N PHE A 16 -26.10 62.50 -5.42
CA PHE A 16 -25.81 63.31 -4.23
C PHE A 16 -25.79 62.48 -2.95
N LEU A 17 -26.70 61.49 -2.80
CA LEU A 17 -26.71 60.54 -1.68
C LEU A 17 -25.54 59.54 -1.73
N ILE A 18 -25.12 59.08 -2.91
CA ILE A 18 -23.93 58.22 -3.07
C ILE A 18 -22.65 59.03 -2.81
N GLY A 19 -22.61 60.30 -3.20
CA GLY A 19 -21.49 61.21 -2.90
C GLY A 19 -21.35 61.55 -1.41
N THR A 20 -22.46 61.77 -0.71
CA THR A 20 -22.44 62.04 0.74
C THR A 20 -22.18 60.80 1.58
N ILE A 21 -22.79 59.65 1.23
CA ILE A 21 -22.51 58.36 1.89
C ILE A 21 -21.08 57.89 1.60
N GLY A 22 -20.58 58.11 0.38
CA GLY A 22 -19.18 57.84 0.02
C GLY A 22 -18.20 58.75 0.76
N GLY A 23 -18.54 60.01 0.97
CA GLY A 23 -17.75 60.97 1.76
C GLY A 23 -17.66 60.62 3.25
N GLU A 24 -18.78 60.22 3.85
CA GLU A 24 -18.86 59.74 5.23
C GLU A 24 -18.14 58.39 5.41
N LEU A 25 -18.29 57.46 4.46
CA LEU A 25 -17.56 56.18 4.49
C LEU A 25 -16.05 56.40 4.35
N MET A 26 -15.64 57.28 3.44
CA MET A 26 -14.23 57.65 3.26
C MET A 26 -13.67 58.40 4.47
N SER A 27 -14.49 59.21 5.15
CA SER A 27 -14.06 59.89 6.38
C SER A 27 -13.84 58.87 7.50
N VAL A 28 -14.75 57.92 7.71
CA VAL A 28 -14.64 56.83 8.69
C VAL A 28 -13.46 55.91 8.38
N ILE A 29 -13.25 55.54 7.11
CA ILE A 29 -12.08 54.78 6.68
C ILE A 29 -10.80 55.59 6.96
N SER A 30 -10.75 56.88 6.63
CA SER A 30 -9.58 57.72 6.91
C SER A 30 -9.31 57.85 8.42
N LEU A 31 -10.37 57.89 9.24
CA LEU A 31 -10.28 58.00 10.70
C LEU A 31 -9.81 56.67 11.30
N ALA A 32 -10.27 55.54 10.76
CA ALA A 32 -9.79 54.22 11.11
C ALA A 32 -8.32 54.03 10.71
N PHE A 33 -7.92 54.44 9.50
CA PHE A 33 -6.53 54.41 9.05
C PHE A 33 -5.63 55.36 9.84
N ASN A 34 -6.11 56.56 10.19
CA ASN A 34 -5.38 57.51 11.04
C ASN A 34 -5.24 56.98 12.47
N SER A 35 -6.28 56.35 13.02
CA SER A 35 -6.23 55.71 14.34
C SER A 35 -5.27 54.51 14.35
N LEU A 36 -5.29 53.69 13.29
CA LEU A 36 -4.32 52.60 13.08
C LEU A 36 -2.89 53.14 12.89
N ASN A 37 -2.70 54.27 12.20
CA ASN A 37 -1.40 54.92 12.02
C ASN A 37 -0.86 55.50 13.33
N VAL A 38 -1.70 56.11 14.16
CA VAL A 38 -1.31 56.63 15.48
C VAL A 38 -0.99 55.46 16.44
N PHE A 39 -1.81 54.42 16.44
CA PHE A 39 -1.55 53.19 17.20
C PHE A 39 -0.25 52.49 16.75
N SER A 40 -0.05 52.39 15.43
CA SER A 40 1.17 51.86 14.82
C SER A 40 2.39 52.70 15.17
N LYS A 41 2.32 54.04 15.19
CA LYS A 41 3.44 54.89 15.64
C LYS A 41 3.76 54.72 17.13
N SER A 42 2.74 54.57 17.98
CA SER A 42 2.93 54.40 19.43
C SER A 42 3.48 53.02 19.79
N TYR A 43 3.22 51.99 18.99
CA TYR A 43 3.63 50.61 19.22
C TYR A 43 4.43 50.03 18.03
N ALA A 44 5.16 50.88 17.30
CA ALA A 44 5.78 50.54 16.01
C ALA A 44 6.69 49.30 16.10
N GLN A 45 7.47 49.21 17.18
CA GLN A 45 8.36 48.08 17.44
C GLN A 45 7.60 46.78 17.71
N LEU A 46 6.45 46.86 18.41
CA LEU A 46 5.61 45.70 18.72
C LEU A 46 4.86 45.20 17.48
N VAL A 47 4.36 46.11 16.64
CA VAL A 47 3.76 45.75 15.33
C VAL A 47 4.79 45.11 14.41
N GLN A 48 5.99 45.69 14.29
CA GLN A 48 7.08 45.10 13.51
C GLN A 48 7.53 43.74 14.05
N PHE A 49 7.55 43.56 15.38
CA PHE A 49 7.82 42.28 16.01
C PHE A 49 6.78 41.22 15.61
N PHE A 50 5.48 41.52 15.67
CA PHE A 50 4.45 40.54 15.27
C PHE A 50 4.48 40.22 13.78
N VAL A 51 4.80 41.19 12.92
CA VAL A 51 5.00 40.92 11.49
C VAL A 51 6.19 39.99 11.28
N ALA A 52 7.34 40.29 11.91
CA ALA A 52 8.54 39.44 11.84
C ALA A 52 8.32 38.05 12.43
N PHE A 53 7.56 37.96 13.53
CA PHE A 53 7.17 36.69 14.13
C PHE A 53 6.23 35.89 13.22
N GLY A 54 5.27 36.56 12.58
CA GLY A 54 4.37 35.95 11.61
C GLY A 54 5.10 35.40 10.39
N THR A 55 6.07 36.16 9.84
CA THR A 55 6.89 35.70 8.71
C THR A 55 7.83 34.57 9.11
N MET A 56 8.45 34.63 10.29
CA MET A 56 9.29 33.53 10.78
C MET A 56 8.46 32.25 10.98
N SER A 57 7.26 32.37 11.57
CA SER A 57 6.35 31.24 11.78
C SER A 57 5.89 30.63 10.45
N SER A 58 5.56 31.46 9.45
CA SER A 58 5.13 30.97 8.14
C SER A 58 6.25 30.23 7.41
N VAL A 59 7.49 30.73 7.50
CA VAL A 59 8.68 30.06 6.94
C VAL A 59 8.92 28.71 7.62
N VAL A 60 8.80 28.63 8.94
CA VAL A 60 8.93 27.36 9.68
C VAL A 60 7.87 26.35 9.24
N VAL A 61 6.61 26.77 9.12
CA VAL A 61 5.51 25.91 8.66
C VAL A 61 5.74 25.47 7.20
N ALA A 62 6.14 26.39 6.32
CA ALA A 62 6.43 26.08 4.92
C ALA A 62 7.59 25.09 4.79
N LEU A 63 8.66 25.26 5.57
CA LEU A 63 9.79 24.35 5.59
C LEU A 63 9.39 22.96 6.11
N TYR A 64 8.58 22.90 7.17
CA TYR A 64 8.06 21.64 7.71
C TYR A 64 7.22 20.90 6.66
N ILE A 65 6.30 21.59 5.98
CA ILE A 65 5.48 21.01 4.90
C ILE A 65 6.37 20.55 3.75
N SER A 66 7.36 21.35 3.35
CA SER A 66 8.29 21.02 2.28
C SER A 66 9.09 19.75 2.59
N VAL A 67 9.67 19.64 3.79
CA VAL A 67 10.40 18.44 4.23
C VAL A 67 9.49 17.21 4.26
N LYS A 68 8.26 17.36 4.76
CA LYS A 68 7.29 16.26 4.81
C LYS A 68 6.90 15.79 3.41
N ASN A 69 6.63 16.72 2.50
CA ASN A 69 6.28 16.41 1.11
C ASN A 69 7.46 15.75 0.39
N SER A 70 8.68 16.28 0.55
CA SER A 70 9.88 15.70 -0.06
C SER A 70 10.11 14.23 0.35
N LYS A 71 9.89 13.90 1.63
CA LYS A 71 9.98 12.51 2.11
C LYS A 71 8.92 11.62 1.47
N ARG A 72 7.67 12.09 1.40
CA ARG A 72 6.59 11.37 0.72
C ARG A 72 6.93 11.14 -0.75
N ASP A 73 7.30 12.19 -1.46
CA ASP A 73 7.53 12.13 -2.91
C ASP A 73 8.74 11.22 -3.24
N THR A 74 9.76 11.21 -2.37
CA THR A 74 10.90 10.28 -2.47
C THR A 74 10.45 8.83 -2.26
N PHE A 75 9.61 8.58 -1.26
CA PHE A 75 9.04 7.26 -1.01
C PHE A 75 8.19 6.79 -2.20
N GLU A 76 7.24 7.61 -2.67
CA GLU A 76 6.36 7.26 -3.78
C GLU A 76 7.15 6.95 -5.05
N ARG A 77 8.14 7.79 -5.38
CA ARG A 77 9.01 7.54 -6.54
C ARG A 77 9.75 6.21 -6.45
N ASN A 78 10.34 5.92 -5.28
CA ASN A 78 11.09 4.68 -5.08
C ASN A 78 10.15 3.46 -5.07
N PHE A 79 8.98 3.59 -4.47
CA PHE A 79 7.94 2.56 -4.49
C PHE A 79 7.49 2.25 -5.92
N SER A 80 7.17 3.28 -6.72
CA SER A 80 6.78 3.10 -8.12
C SER A 80 7.86 2.40 -8.94
N LEU A 81 9.13 2.80 -8.78
CA LEU A 81 10.26 2.17 -9.47
C LEU A 81 10.44 0.70 -9.06
N LEU A 82 10.38 0.40 -7.76
CA LEU A 82 10.50 -0.99 -7.27
C LEU A 82 9.30 -1.85 -7.68
N LEU A 83 8.10 -1.28 -7.75
CA LEU A 83 6.90 -1.97 -8.22
C LEU A 83 7.00 -2.28 -9.72
N GLU A 84 7.53 -1.35 -10.53
CA GLU A 84 7.79 -1.57 -11.94
C GLU A 84 8.81 -2.70 -12.15
N GLN A 85 9.93 -2.67 -11.42
CA GLN A 85 10.93 -3.75 -11.43
C GLN A 85 10.33 -5.09 -10.99
N HIS A 86 9.49 -5.10 -9.95
CA HIS A 86 8.76 -6.28 -9.53
C HIS A 86 7.89 -6.84 -10.66
N ASN A 87 7.12 -5.99 -11.33
CA ASN A 87 6.20 -6.41 -12.40
C ASN A 87 6.95 -6.93 -13.62
N GLU A 88 8.09 -6.33 -13.97
CA GLU A 88 8.96 -6.78 -15.06
C GLU A 88 9.57 -8.16 -14.74
N GLN A 89 10.09 -8.36 -13.53
CA GLN A 89 10.66 -9.63 -13.09
C GLN A 89 9.58 -10.72 -13.01
N LEU A 90 8.39 -10.40 -12.49
CA LEU A 90 7.25 -11.30 -12.45
C LEU A 90 6.84 -11.73 -13.86
N LYS A 91 6.72 -10.77 -14.79
CA LYS A 91 6.39 -11.05 -16.19
C LYS A 91 7.46 -11.91 -16.86
N THR A 92 8.73 -11.65 -16.59
CA THR A 92 9.86 -12.44 -17.12
C THR A 92 9.81 -13.88 -16.60
N LEU A 93 9.55 -14.04 -15.30
CA LEU A 93 9.44 -15.35 -14.65
C LEU A 93 8.27 -16.16 -15.21
N LEU A 94 7.07 -15.56 -15.29
CA LEU A 94 5.86 -16.24 -15.75
C LEU A 94 5.90 -16.60 -17.25
N ASN A 95 6.57 -15.79 -18.08
CA ASN A 95 6.69 -16.07 -19.51
C ASN A 95 7.87 -16.99 -19.85
N HIS A 96 8.66 -17.41 -18.86
CA HIS A 96 9.76 -18.31 -19.10
C HIS A 96 9.22 -19.71 -19.49
N PRO A 97 9.73 -20.35 -20.56
CA PRO A 97 9.22 -21.64 -21.03
C PRO A 97 9.27 -22.75 -19.97
N ASP A 98 10.30 -22.73 -19.13
CA ASP A 98 10.48 -23.72 -18.06
C ASP A 98 9.67 -23.43 -16.77
N PHE A 99 8.87 -22.36 -16.71
CA PHE A 99 8.16 -21.98 -15.48
C PHE A 99 7.24 -23.10 -14.97
N SER A 100 6.35 -23.61 -15.82
CA SER A 100 5.40 -24.68 -15.47
C SER A 100 6.11 -25.97 -15.03
N LYS A 101 7.20 -26.30 -15.72
CA LYS A 101 8.02 -27.48 -15.44
C LYS A 101 8.69 -27.37 -14.08
N ASN A 102 9.36 -26.25 -13.83
CA ASN A 102 10.05 -25.98 -12.56
C ASN A 102 9.06 -25.90 -11.40
N LEU A 103 7.86 -25.34 -11.62
CA LEU A 103 6.81 -25.30 -10.61
C LEU A 103 6.32 -26.72 -10.25
N SER A 104 6.10 -27.56 -11.27
CA SER A 104 5.74 -28.97 -11.09
C SER A 104 6.83 -29.74 -10.32
N GLU A 105 8.10 -29.46 -10.59
CA GLU A 105 9.25 -30.01 -9.86
C GLU A 105 9.24 -29.55 -8.40
N VAL A 106 9.02 -28.26 -8.11
CA VAL A 106 8.92 -27.77 -6.72
C VAL A 106 7.79 -28.47 -5.97
N LEU A 107 6.64 -28.65 -6.60
CA LEU A 107 5.50 -29.34 -5.98
C LEU A 107 5.72 -30.85 -5.82
N GLY A 108 6.72 -31.44 -6.47
CA GLY A 108 7.13 -32.82 -6.26
C GLY A 108 6.10 -33.83 -6.74
N PHE A 109 5.53 -33.64 -7.93
CA PHE A 109 4.66 -34.67 -8.54
C PHE A 109 5.46 -35.97 -8.71
N GLY A 110 5.07 -37.02 -8.00
CA GLY A 110 5.78 -38.32 -7.93
C GLY A 110 6.75 -38.51 -6.75
N ASP A 111 7.07 -37.47 -5.98
CA ASP A 111 8.05 -37.49 -4.87
C ASP A 111 7.41 -37.07 -3.52
N GLU A 112 8.21 -36.82 -2.48
CA GLU A 112 7.76 -36.32 -1.18
C GLU A 112 7.08 -34.92 -1.33
N LYS A 113 5.82 -34.83 -0.89
CA LYS A 113 4.90 -33.69 -1.11
C LYS A 113 4.80 -32.74 0.09
N ASP A 114 5.63 -32.93 1.10
CA ASP A 114 5.67 -32.09 2.28
C ASP A 114 6.32 -30.73 1.99
N LEU A 115 6.02 -29.75 2.85
CA LEU A 115 6.51 -28.38 2.70
C LEU A 115 8.04 -28.26 2.79
N VAL A 116 8.71 -29.13 3.53
CA VAL A 116 10.17 -29.09 3.70
C VAL A 116 10.85 -29.55 2.40
N SER A 117 10.39 -30.65 1.82
CA SER A 117 10.88 -31.17 0.54
C SER A 117 10.63 -30.19 -0.60
N ALA A 118 9.44 -29.57 -0.65
CA ALA A 118 9.15 -28.51 -1.61
C ALA A 118 10.07 -27.30 -1.47
N ASN A 119 10.37 -26.88 -0.22
CA ASN A 119 11.33 -25.81 0.04
C ASN A 119 12.74 -26.14 -0.46
N GLN A 120 13.21 -27.38 -0.24
CA GLN A 120 14.53 -27.82 -0.71
C GLN A 120 14.63 -27.81 -2.23
N ARG A 121 13.62 -28.35 -2.94
CA ARG A 121 13.57 -28.31 -4.41
C ARG A 121 13.53 -26.88 -4.93
N MET A 122 12.81 -25.99 -4.27
CA MET A 122 12.77 -24.57 -4.65
C MET A 122 14.13 -23.89 -4.48
N HIS A 123 14.89 -24.20 -3.42
CA HIS A 123 16.24 -23.66 -3.21
C HIS A 123 17.25 -24.18 -4.24
N ASN A 124 17.11 -25.42 -4.71
CA ASN A 124 17.92 -25.93 -5.83
C ASN A 124 17.68 -25.13 -7.13
N LEU A 125 16.50 -24.50 -7.24
CA LEU A 125 16.10 -23.62 -8.32
C LEU A 125 16.27 -22.12 -7.98
N ASP A 126 17.12 -21.75 -7.01
CA ASP A 126 17.36 -20.34 -6.62
C ASP A 126 17.89 -19.49 -7.77
N SER A 127 18.64 -20.07 -8.71
CA SER A 127 19.07 -19.36 -9.92
C SER A 127 17.90 -18.92 -10.81
N PHE A 128 16.76 -19.63 -10.70
CA PHE A 128 15.55 -19.35 -11.47
C PHE A 128 14.60 -18.41 -10.69
N TYR A 129 14.23 -18.79 -9.46
CA TYR A 129 13.24 -18.06 -8.67
C TYR A 129 13.83 -16.94 -7.80
N GLY A 130 15.09 -17.06 -7.40
CA GLY A 130 15.68 -16.24 -6.36
C GLY A 130 15.78 -14.76 -6.72
N SER A 131 16.04 -14.43 -8.00
CA SER A 131 16.08 -13.02 -8.46
C SER A 131 14.76 -12.30 -8.16
N TYR A 132 13.65 -12.92 -8.58
CA TYR A 132 12.31 -12.39 -8.39
C TYR A 132 11.97 -12.20 -6.90
N PHE A 133 12.18 -13.24 -6.08
CA PHE A 133 11.84 -13.17 -4.66
C PHE A 133 12.71 -12.17 -3.87
N ARG A 134 13.96 -11.93 -4.30
CA ARG A 134 14.78 -10.85 -3.72
C ARG A 134 14.18 -9.48 -4.03
N VAL A 135 13.74 -9.23 -5.26
CA VAL A 135 13.09 -7.97 -5.65
C VAL A 135 11.80 -7.76 -4.85
N LEU A 136 10.95 -8.79 -4.75
CA LEU A 136 9.73 -8.72 -3.95
C LEU A 136 10.03 -8.45 -2.46
N TYR A 137 11.03 -9.12 -1.89
CA TYR A 137 11.48 -8.85 -0.52
C TYR A 137 11.96 -7.40 -0.35
N TYR A 138 12.77 -6.88 -1.27
CA TYR A 138 13.25 -5.50 -1.21
C TYR A 138 12.11 -4.48 -1.29
N LEU A 139 11.12 -4.71 -2.15
CA LEU A 139 9.92 -3.87 -2.26
C LEU A 139 9.13 -3.86 -0.94
N MET A 140 8.86 -5.03 -0.35
CA MET A 140 8.16 -5.11 0.95
C MET A 140 8.96 -4.46 2.08
N LYS A 141 10.28 -4.67 2.11
CA LYS A 141 11.19 -4.05 3.07
C LYS A 141 11.24 -2.54 2.91
N HIS A 142 11.16 -2.03 1.67
CA HIS A 142 11.08 -0.61 1.40
C HIS A 142 9.82 0.00 2.01
N ILE A 143 8.67 -0.64 1.81
CA ILE A 143 7.38 -0.23 2.39
C ILE A 143 7.44 -0.21 3.92
N ASP A 144 8.00 -1.24 4.56
CA ASP A 144 8.06 -1.30 6.02
C ASP A 144 9.01 -0.25 6.62
N ARG A 145 10.21 -0.07 6.03
CA ARG A 145 11.27 0.73 6.65
C ARG A 145 11.32 2.19 6.23
N ASN A 146 10.91 2.51 5.00
CA ASN A 146 11.07 3.84 4.41
C ASN A 146 9.76 4.62 4.32
N TYR A 147 8.66 4.10 4.86
CA TYR A 147 7.40 4.81 4.88
C TYR A 147 7.53 6.17 5.56
N TYR A 148 7.11 7.23 4.86
CA TYR A 148 7.29 8.63 5.28
C TYR A 148 6.39 9.07 6.44
N GLY A 149 5.42 8.25 6.85
CA GLY A 149 4.50 8.56 7.95
C GLY A 149 5.04 8.15 9.33
N TYR A 150 4.16 8.18 10.34
CA TYR A 150 4.50 7.75 11.69
C TYR A 150 4.96 6.28 11.74
N VAL A 151 5.84 5.96 12.68
CA VAL A 151 6.43 4.62 12.86
C VAL A 151 5.36 3.52 12.89
N ASN A 152 4.20 3.80 13.51
CA ASN A 152 3.09 2.87 13.68
C ASN A 152 1.98 3.02 12.63
N ALA A 153 2.27 3.57 11.45
CA ALA A 153 1.30 3.70 10.36
C ALA A 153 1.01 2.36 9.64
N TYR A 154 0.75 1.30 10.41
CA TYR A 154 0.51 -0.06 9.91
C TYR A 154 -0.56 -0.10 8.82
N LYS A 155 -1.71 0.56 9.02
CA LYS A 155 -2.81 0.59 8.03
C LYS A 155 -2.37 1.11 6.67
N LYS A 156 -1.50 2.13 6.64
CA LYS A 156 -0.99 2.70 5.40
C LYS A 156 0.06 1.80 4.75
N LYS A 157 0.96 1.21 5.55
CA LYS A 157 1.91 0.21 5.05
C LYS A 157 1.18 -1.01 4.46
N LYS A 158 0.16 -1.54 5.17
CA LYS A 158 -0.70 -2.63 4.71
C LYS A 158 -1.34 -2.30 3.35
N PHE A 159 -1.81 -1.06 3.16
CA PHE A 159 -2.34 -0.62 1.87
C PHE A 159 -1.36 -0.80 0.70
N TYR A 160 -0.09 -0.35 0.85
CA TYR A 160 0.91 -0.57 -0.22
C TYR A 160 1.25 -2.04 -0.38
N THR A 161 1.40 -2.81 0.70
CA THR A 161 1.70 -4.25 0.57
C THR A 161 0.55 -5.04 -0.04
N SER A 162 -0.70 -4.66 0.23
CA SER A 162 -1.89 -5.24 -0.42
C SER A 162 -1.93 -4.92 -1.91
N MET A 163 -1.48 -3.73 -2.33
CA MET A 163 -1.31 -3.41 -3.74
C MET A 163 -0.28 -4.33 -4.40
N VAL A 164 0.90 -4.53 -3.78
CA VAL A 164 1.90 -5.48 -4.30
C VAL A 164 1.31 -6.91 -4.37
N ARG A 165 0.59 -7.33 -3.33
CA ARG A 165 -0.04 -8.66 -3.24
C ARG A 165 -1.03 -8.91 -4.38
N SER A 166 -1.78 -7.89 -4.81
CA SER A 166 -2.76 -8.02 -5.90
C SER A 166 -2.14 -8.38 -7.25
N PHE A 167 -0.83 -8.20 -7.44
CA PHE A 167 -0.13 -8.64 -8.64
C PHE A 167 0.30 -10.11 -8.58
N LEU A 168 0.26 -10.76 -7.41
CA LEU A 168 0.66 -12.15 -7.27
C LEU A 168 -0.52 -13.06 -7.60
N ASN A 169 -0.32 -13.93 -8.58
CA ASN A 169 -1.27 -15.02 -8.83
C ASN A 169 -1.10 -16.12 -7.76
N THR A 170 -1.99 -17.10 -7.78
CA THR A 170 -2.02 -18.21 -6.81
C THR A 170 -0.72 -19.01 -6.82
N GLU A 171 -0.15 -19.30 -7.99
CA GLU A 171 1.09 -20.06 -8.16
C GLU A 171 2.30 -19.34 -7.51
N ILE A 172 2.44 -18.04 -7.77
CA ILE A 172 3.53 -17.23 -7.22
C ILE A 172 3.36 -17.01 -5.72
N THR A 173 2.12 -16.87 -5.25
CA THR A 173 1.81 -16.81 -3.82
C THR A 173 2.19 -18.11 -3.12
N LEU A 174 1.90 -19.27 -3.72
CA LEU A 174 2.33 -20.56 -3.18
C LEU A 174 3.86 -20.69 -3.15
N LEU A 175 4.54 -20.36 -4.25
CA LEU A 175 6.01 -20.36 -4.29
C LEU A 175 6.63 -19.43 -3.24
N LEU A 176 6.05 -18.25 -3.03
CA LEU A 176 6.48 -17.32 -1.98
C LEU A 176 6.45 -17.97 -0.59
N ILE A 177 5.36 -18.65 -0.28
CA ILE A 177 5.17 -19.33 1.01
C ILE A 177 6.19 -20.45 1.15
N ILE A 178 6.34 -21.29 0.12
CA ILE A 178 7.31 -22.38 0.10
C ILE A 178 8.72 -21.82 0.34
N ASN A 179 9.10 -20.74 -0.32
CA ASN A 179 10.42 -20.11 -0.19
C ASN A 179 10.74 -19.72 1.26
N VAL A 180 9.76 -19.18 1.99
CA VAL A 180 9.98 -18.62 3.34
C VAL A 180 9.57 -19.56 4.48
N ALA A 181 8.97 -20.72 4.20
CA ALA A 181 8.46 -21.65 5.21
C ALA A 181 9.54 -22.12 6.22
N HIS A 182 10.75 -22.40 5.73
CA HIS A 182 11.87 -22.85 6.57
C HIS A 182 12.47 -21.73 7.44
N ALA A 183 12.07 -20.48 7.25
CA ALA A 183 12.73 -19.33 7.85
C ALA A 183 12.46 -19.27 9.36
N LYS A 184 13.53 -19.42 10.16
CA LYS A 184 13.52 -19.28 11.62
C LYS A 184 14.44 -18.15 12.05
N LYS A 185 14.31 -17.67 13.30
CA LYS A 185 15.15 -16.61 13.84
C LYS A 185 16.64 -16.95 13.65
N GLY A 186 17.39 -16.07 13.01
CA GLY A 186 18.81 -16.28 12.64
C GLY A 186 19.04 -16.69 11.18
N ASN A 187 18.00 -17.06 10.43
CA ASN A 187 18.06 -17.31 8.99
C ASN A 187 17.89 -16.01 8.19
N GLN A 188 18.57 -15.87 7.04
CA GLN A 188 18.45 -14.74 6.12
C GLN A 188 17.02 -14.47 5.63
N TYR A 189 16.20 -15.51 5.48
CA TYR A 189 14.79 -15.42 5.05
C TYR A 189 13.85 -15.01 6.19
N PHE A 190 14.32 -14.95 7.44
CA PHE A 190 13.46 -14.66 8.59
C PHE A 190 12.80 -13.29 8.49
N GLY A 191 13.57 -12.27 8.10
CA GLY A 191 13.02 -10.93 7.90
C GLY A 191 12.00 -10.87 6.76
N TYR A 192 12.01 -11.82 5.82
CA TYR A 192 11.00 -11.92 4.78
C TYR A 192 9.72 -12.55 5.35
N ARG A 193 9.85 -13.68 6.06
CA ARG A 193 8.74 -14.31 6.78
C ARG A 193 8.02 -13.34 7.71
N GLU A 194 8.75 -12.55 8.50
CA GLU A 194 8.14 -11.55 9.39
C GLU A 194 7.29 -10.52 8.64
N LEU A 195 7.69 -10.11 7.43
CA LEU A 195 6.89 -9.18 6.62
C LEU A 195 5.62 -9.84 6.08
N ILE A 196 5.72 -11.10 5.67
CA ILE A 196 4.58 -11.90 5.18
C ILE A 196 3.52 -12.06 6.28
N GLU A 197 3.95 -12.46 7.47
CA GLU A 197 3.09 -12.62 8.63
C GLU A 197 2.50 -11.27 9.07
N ARG A 198 3.34 -10.24 9.21
CA ARG A 198 2.93 -8.90 9.67
C ARG A 198 1.86 -8.28 8.77
N PHE A 199 1.98 -8.41 7.46
CA PHE A 199 1.05 -7.78 6.52
C PHE A 199 -0.07 -8.70 6.03
N SER A 200 -0.27 -9.85 6.70
CA SER A 200 -1.28 -10.85 6.38
C SER A 200 -1.24 -11.26 4.91
N TYR A 201 -0.07 -11.54 4.37
CA TYR A 201 0.08 -11.78 2.93
C TYR A 201 -0.67 -13.03 2.42
N LEU A 202 -1.08 -13.92 3.34
CA LEU A 202 -1.81 -15.16 3.02
C LEU A 202 -3.34 -14.97 2.97
N GLU A 203 -3.82 -13.73 3.08
CA GLU A 203 -5.26 -13.39 3.07
C GLU A 203 -6.01 -13.84 1.81
N HIS A 204 -5.31 -13.97 0.67
CA HIS A 204 -5.89 -14.44 -0.59
C HIS A 204 -5.32 -15.79 -1.02
N LEU A 205 -4.67 -16.53 -0.12
CA LEU A 205 -4.22 -17.87 -0.42
C LEU A 205 -5.44 -18.77 -0.62
N ILE A 206 -5.57 -19.30 -1.83
CA ILE A 206 -6.61 -20.27 -2.17
C ILE A 206 -6.14 -21.63 -1.67
N ILE A 207 -6.77 -22.13 -0.61
CA ILE A 207 -6.45 -23.42 0.00
C ILE A 207 -7.33 -24.54 -0.58
N ASP A 208 -8.52 -24.19 -1.10
CA ASP A 208 -9.40 -25.12 -1.80
C ASP A 208 -8.71 -25.69 -3.05
N GLY A 209 -8.66 -27.01 -3.14
CA GLY A 209 -7.98 -27.71 -4.22
C GLY A 209 -8.58 -27.54 -5.59
N GLU A 210 -9.89 -27.50 -5.71
CA GLU A 210 -10.53 -27.33 -7.01
C GLU A 210 -10.34 -25.90 -7.49
N VAL A 211 -10.54 -24.93 -6.60
CA VAL A 211 -10.33 -23.51 -6.93
C VAL A 211 -8.86 -23.25 -7.23
N PHE A 212 -7.93 -23.82 -6.46
CA PHE A 212 -6.50 -23.72 -6.70
C PHE A 212 -6.12 -24.29 -8.08
N VAL A 213 -6.55 -25.52 -8.39
CA VAL A 213 -6.30 -26.19 -9.68
C VAL A 213 -6.89 -25.40 -10.84
N SER A 214 -8.06 -24.78 -10.65
CA SER A 214 -8.71 -23.94 -11.67
C SER A 214 -7.89 -22.68 -11.98
N GLY A 215 -7.19 -22.13 -10.99
CA GLY A 215 -6.34 -20.95 -11.12
C GLY A 215 -4.90 -21.22 -11.60
N CYS A 216 -4.50 -22.49 -11.69
CA CYS A 216 -3.17 -22.89 -12.18
C CYS A 216 -3.11 -22.98 -13.70
N SER A 217 -1.87 -22.90 -14.22
CA SER A 217 -1.53 -23.22 -15.61
C SER A 217 -1.93 -24.66 -15.98
N GLU A 218 -2.17 -24.90 -17.28
CA GLU A 218 -2.66 -26.18 -17.77
C GLU A 218 -1.70 -27.34 -17.48
N ASP A 219 -0.39 -27.09 -17.55
CA ASP A 219 0.64 -28.07 -17.24
C ASP A 219 0.59 -28.52 -15.77
N VAL A 220 0.48 -27.56 -14.85
CA VAL A 220 0.39 -27.82 -13.40
C VAL A 220 -0.92 -28.55 -13.08
N ARG A 221 -2.02 -28.13 -13.71
CA ARG A 221 -3.32 -28.80 -13.60
C ARG A 221 -3.24 -30.25 -14.06
N ASN A 222 -2.59 -30.52 -15.19
CA ASN A 222 -2.43 -31.86 -15.71
C ASN A 222 -1.56 -32.73 -14.78
N GLY A 223 -0.47 -32.17 -14.24
CA GLY A 223 0.34 -32.84 -13.21
C GLY A 223 -0.50 -33.21 -11.97
N LEU A 224 -1.31 -32.28 -11.45
CA LEU A 224 -2.18 -32.51 -10.29
C LEU A 224 -3.28 -33.56 -10.56
N ARG A 225 -3.81 -33.63 -11.78
CA ARG A 225 -4.82 -34.62 -12.18
C ARG A 225 -4.23 -36.02 -12.31
N ILE A 226 -3.04 -36.16 -12.88
CA ILE A 226 -2.33 -37.44 -13.03
C ILE A 226 -2.03 -38.05 -11.65
N GLU A 227 -1.72 -37.20 -10.67
CA GLU A 227 -1.35 -37.60 -9.30
C GLU A 227 -2.55 -37.97 -8.40
N GLY A 228 -3.79 -37.93 -8.91
CA GLY A 228 -4.99 -38.22 -8.11
C GLY A 228 -5.19 -37.25 -6.92
N ALA A 229 -4.60 -36.06 -6.99
CA ALA A 229 -4.63 -35.05 -5.93
C ALA A 229 -6.00 -34.36 -5.76
N ILE A 230 -6.93 -34.64 -6.67
CA ILE A 230 -8.31 -34.13 -6.68
C ILE A 230 -9.25 -35.27 -6.28
N ASP A 231 -9.78 -35.20 -5.06
CA ASP A 231 -10.82 -36.12 -4.60
C ASP A 231 -12.19 -35.55 -4.98
N ALA A 232 -12.76 -36.07 -6.08
CA ALA A 232 -14.04 -35.62 -6.65
C ALA A 232 -15.25 -35.78 -5.71
N ILE A 233 -15.07 -36.38 -4.54
CA ILE A 233 -16.17 -36.70 -3.60
C ILE A 233 -16.12 -35.79 -2.36
N LYS A 234 -14.96 -35.21 -1.99
CA LYS A 234 -14.78 -34.52 -0.71
C LYS A 234 -14.42 -33.04 -0.77
N TYR A 235 -14.16 -32.46 -1.95
CA TYR A 235 -13.80 -31.04 -2.10
C TYR A 235 -12.70 -30.58 -1.11
N LYS A 236 -11.77 -31.49 -0.75
CA LYS A 236 -10.60 -31.19 0.07
C LYS A 236 -9.36 -31.54 -0.74
N THR A 237 -8.48 -30.56 -0.90
CA THR A 237 -7.13 -30.69 -1.44
C THR A 237 -6.39 -31.79 -0.65
N LYS A 238 -6.02 -32.91 -1.29
CA LYS A 238 -5.10 -33.88 -0.66
C LYS A 238 -3.64 -33.43 -0.72
N LEU A 239 -3.39 -32.18 -1.07
CA LEU A 239 -2.04 -31.63 -1.15
C LEU A 239 -1.57 -31.31 0.27
N GLN A 240 -0.80 -32.25 0.82
CA GLN A 240 -0.16 -32.18 2.14
C GLN A 240 0.52 -30.82 2.42
N ILE A 241 1.04 -30.19 1.38
CA ILE A 241 1.67 -28.87 1.45
C ILE A 241 0.76 -27.78 2.03
N PHE A 242 -0.56 -27.78 1.74
CA PHE A 242 -1.46 -26.76 2.27
C PHE A 242 -1.72 -26.97 3.76
N ASP A 243 -1.88 -28.22 4.18
CA ASP A 243 -2.01 -28.54 5.60
C ASP A 243 -0.76 -28.09 6.33
N ASP A 244 0.43 -28.42 5.81
CA ASP A 244 1.72 -28.01 6.37
C ASP A 244 1.87 -26.49 6.47
N ILE A 245 1.42 -25.74 5.47
CA ILE A 245 1.38 -24.27 5.51
C ILE A 245 0.47 -23.78 6.64
N CYS A 246 -0.73 -24.35 6.79
CA CYS A 246 -1.64 -24.03 7.89
C CYS A 246 -1.03 -24.35 9.26
N LYS A 247 -0.20 -25.40 9.36
CA LYS A 247 0.53 -25.72 10.61
C LYS A 247 1.60 -24.68 10.89
N GLU A 248 2.43 -24.36 9.89
CA GLU A 248 3.66 -23.58 10.03
C GLU A 248 3.42 -22.08 10.26
N PHE A 249 2.42 -21.48 9.62
CA PHE A 249 2.19 -20.02 9.71
C PHE A 249 1.18 -19.66 10.81
N PRO A 250 1.36 -18.55 11.54
CA PRO A 250 0.38 -18.10 12.53
C PRO A 250 -0.92 -17.67 11.86
N GLU A 251 -2.05 -17.85 12.55
CA GLU A 251 -3.40 -17.54 12.04
C GLU A 251 -3.52 -16.08 11.54
N ALA A 252 -2.88 -15.13 12.23
CA ALA A 252 -2.87 -13.71 11.84
C ALA A 252 -2.29 -13.45 10.43
N SER A 253 -1.48 -14.36 9.89
CA SER A 253 -0.92 -14.27 8.53
C SER A 253 -1.99 -14.44 7.45
N PHE A 254 -3.09 -15.11 7.80
CA PHE A 254 -4.23 -15.36 6.91
C PHE A 254 -5.26 -14.23 6.96
N GLY A 255 -5.21 -13.29 7.91
CA GLY A 255 -6.13 -12.14 7.94
C GLY A 255 -7.61 -12.54 7.83
N ASP A 256 -8.33 -11.93 6.89
CA ASP A 256 -9.75 -12.18 6.63
C ASP A 256 -9.98 -13.22 5.51
N ASN A 257 -9.10 -14.23 5.39
CA ASN A 257 -9.18 -15.26 4.35
C ASN A 257 -10.50 -16.07 4.44
N ASP A 258 -11.12 -16.33 3.28
CA ASP A 258 -12.38 -17.09 3.16
C ASP A 258 -12.30 -18.52 3.76
N PHE A 259 -11.08 -19.08 3.85
CA PHE A 259 -10.78 -20.41 4.37
C PHE A 259 -10.22 -20.38 5.80
N ILE A 260 -10.38 -19.29 6.56
CA ILE A 260 -9.82 -19.18 7.91
C ILE A 260 -10.32 -20.29 8.86
N ASP A 261 -11.56 -20.74 8.69
CA ASP A 261 -12.13 -21.82 9.51
C ASP A 261 -11.45 -23.17 9.21
N TYR A 262 -11.01 -23.40 7.97
CA TYR A 262 -10.18 -24.56 7.62
C TYR A 262 -8.81 -24.49 8.31
N VAL A 263 -8.18 -23.32 8.31
CA VAL A 263 -6.89 -23.11 9.00
C VAL A 263 -7.02 -23.42 10.50
N LYS A 264 -8.12 -23.00 11.14
CA LYS A 264 -8.41 -23.29 12.55
C LYS A 264 -8.63 -24.78 12.81
N ASP A 265 -9.41 -25.45 11.95
CA ASP A 265 -9.63 -26.90 12.03
C ASP A 265 -8.30 -27.66 12.01
N ILE A 266 -7.44 -27.38 11.01
CA ILE A 266 -6.11 -28.02 10.90
C ILE A 266 -5.23 -27.72 12.11
N LYS A 267 -5.23 -26.48 12.62
CA LYS A 267 -4.44 -26.12 13.81
C LYS A 267 -4.93 -26.83 15.08
N SER A 268 -6.24 -27.03 15.20
CA SER A 268 -6.83 -27.74 16.35
C SER A 268 -6.43 -29.22 16.42
N GLN A 269 -6.09 -29.83 15.28
CA GLN A 269 -5.66 -31.22 15.21
C GLN A 269 -4.20 -31.44 15.68
N ILE A 270 -3.43 -30.36 15.87
CA ILE A 270 -2.02 -30.39 16.29
C ILE A 270 -1.87 -30.13 17.79
N THR A 271 -2.90 -29.53 18.42
CA THR A 271 -2.92 -29.12 19.83
C THR A 271 -3.48 -30.23 20.71
#